data_AF-Q6JU59-F1
#
_entry.id   AF-Q6JU59-F1
#
_cell.length_a   1.000
_cell.length_b   1.000
_cell.length_c   1.000
_cell.angle_alpha   90.00
_cell.angle_beta   90.00
_cell.angle_gamma   90.00
#
_symmetry.space_group_name_H-M   'P 1'
#
loop_
_entity.id
_entity.type
_entity.pdbx_description
1 polymer ?
#
loop_
_entity_poly.entity_id
_entity_poly.type
_entity_poly.pdbx_seq_one_letter_code
_entity_poly.pdbx_strand_id
1 'polypeptide(L)'
;LVLRIRIMNSDDSKFSDEDEQMDRMEDDMFLRCIESNMLSDMTLQGIESISKVYMHLPSTENKKRIVITETGEFKHIAEWLLETDGTSLMKVLSERDVDPIRTFSNDICEIFSVLGIEAVRKCIEKEINTVLQFYGL
;
A
#
# COMPACT_ATOMS: atom_id res chain seq x y z
N LEU A 1 -21.90 -11.39 6.19
CA LEU A 1 -21.50 -10.63 7.39
C LEU A 1 -22.43 -9.41 7.50
N VAL A 2 -22.90 -9.01 8.68
CA VAL A 2 -23.77 -7.81 8.86
C VAL A 2 -23.21 -6.96 9.99
N LEU A 3 -22.94 -5.67 9.71
CA LEU A 3 -22.57 -4.65 10.70
C LEU A 3 -23.74 -3.67 10.83
N ARG A 4 -24.22 -3.42 12.06
CA ARG A 4 -25.30 -2.46 12.32
C ARG A 4 -24.73 -1.27 13.09
N ILE A 5 -24.99 -0.07 12.59
CA ILE A 5 -24.56 1.21 13.17
C ILE A 5 -25.79 1.94 13.68
N ARG A 6 -25.69 2.64 14.83
CA ARG A 6 -26.77 3.44 15.42
C ARG A 6 -26.21 4.78 15.89
N ILE A 7 -27.05 5.81 15.80
CA ILE A 7 -26.80 7.12 16.38
C ILE A 7 -27.00 7.02 17.90
N MET A 8 -26.14 7.66 18.67
CA MET A 8 -26.29 7.78 20.13
C MET A 8 -27.08 9.04 20.43
N ASN A 9 -28.32 8.90 20.94
CA ASN A 9 -29.08 10.04 21.44
C ASN A 9 -28.73 10.29 22.90
N SER A 10 -28.37 11.53 23.23
CA SER A 10 -28.35 12.01 24.61
C SER A 10 -29.77 12.25 25.08
N ASP A 11 -30.19 11.61 26.17
CA ASP A 11 -31.58 11.57 26.68
C ASP A 11 -32.18 12.93 27.15
N ASP A 12 -31.53 14.07 26.88
CA ASP A 12 -31.90 15.38 27.45
C ASP A 12 -32.79 16.27 26.56
N SER A 13 -33.10 15.88 25.32
CA SER A 13 -33.98 16.67 24.43
C SER A 13 -35.25 15.91 24.06
N LYS A 14 -36.20 15.87 25.00
CA LYS A 14 -37.62 15.82 24.63
C LYS A 14 -38.06 17.26 24.39
N PHE A 15 -38.74 17.58 23.30
CA PHE A 15 -39.96 18.41 23.25
C PHE A 15 -40.36 18.67 21.78
N SER A 16 -41.67 18.58 21.51
CA SER A 16 -42.44 18.90 20.28
C SER A 16 -42.45 17.88 19.12
N ASP A 17 -43.66 17.47 18.70
CA ASP A 17 -43.90 16.59 17.53
C ASP A 17 -43.44 17.21 16.18
N GLU A 18 -43.36 18.54 16.08
CA GLU A 18 -42.81 19.24 14.90
C GLU A 18 -41.28 19.21 14.85
N ASP A 19 -40.63 19.29 16.03
CA ASP A 19 -39.16 19.19 16.17
C ASP A 19 -38.69 17.75 15.84
N GLU A 20 -39.46 16.73 16.24
CA GLU A 20 -39.14 15.32 15.89
C GLU A 20 -39.12 15.04 14.39
N GLN A 21 -39.96 15.72 13.58
CA GLN A 21 -40.01 15.47 12.15
C GLN A 21 -38.84 16.15 11.42
N MET A 22 -38.39 17.30 11.93
CA MET A 22 -37.21 18.00 11.45
C MET A 22 -35.92 17.25 11.85
N ASP A 23 -35.81 16.79 13.09
CA ASP A 23 -34.70 15.95 13.59
C ASP A 23 -34.54 14.66 12.78
N ARG A 24 -35.65 14.00 12.40
CA ARG A 24 -35.59 12.79 11.55
C ARG A 24 -35.09 13.06 10.13
N MET A 25 -35.42 14.23 9.54
CA MET A 25 -34.88 14.60 8.22
C MET A 25 -33.38 14.94 8.30
N GLU A 26 -32.93 15.52 9.41
CA GLU A 26 -31.51 15.75 9.68
C GLU A 26 -30.74 14.43 9.90
N ASP A 27 -31.33 13.49 10.64
CA ASP A 27 -30.76 12.15 10.87
C ASP A 27 -30.60 11.35 9.56
N ASP A 28 -31.58 11.39 8.65
CA ASP A 28 -31.50 10.69 7.36
C ASP A 28 -30.38 11.25 6.47
N MET A 29 -30.21 12.58 6.46
CA MET A 29 -29.09 13.20 5.74
C MET A 29 -27.74 12.85 6.39
N PHE A 30 -27.69 12.81 7.72
CA PHE A 30 -26.50 12.44 8.48
C PHE A 30 -26.06 10.99 8.18
N LEU A 31 -27.00 10.04 8.18
CA LEU A 31 -26.71 8.64 7.84
C LEU A 31 -26.20 8.49 6.39
N ARG A 32 -26.73 9.26 5.44
CA ARG A 32 -26.22 9.27 4.06
C ARG A 32 -24.81 9.86 3.96
N CYS A 33 -24.50 10.88 4.75
CA CYS A 33 -23.13 11.41 4.83
C CYS A 33 -22.16 10.37 5.42
N ILE A 34 -22.55 9.69 6.50
CA ILE A 34 -21.73 8.61 7.09
C ILE A 34 -21.54 7.48 6.09
N GLU A 35 -22.59 7.06 5.39
CA GLU A 35 -22.52 6.01 4.37
C GLU A 35 -21.48 6.38 3.29
N SER A 36 -21.59 7.58 2.72
CA SER A 36 -20.67 8.03 1.69
C SER A 36 -19.23 8.12 2.20
N ASN A 37 -19.02 8.74 3.36
CA ASN A 37 -17.68 8.95 3.93
C ASN A 37 -17.03 7.63 4.38
N MET A 38 -17.80 6.70 4.95
CA MET A 38 -17.28 5.38 5.33
C MET A 38 -16.86 4.55 4.12
N LEU A 39 -17.52 4.73 2.97
CA LEU A 39 -17.18 4.00 1.74
C LEU A 39 -16.01 4.63 0.98
N SER A 40 -15.84 5.96 1.05
CA SER A 40 -14.81 6.66 0.29
C SER A 40 -13.51 6.89 1.07
N ASP A 41 -13.60 7.32 2.32
CA ASP A 41 -12.47 7.93 3.03
C ASP A 41 -11.96 7.07 4.19
N MET A 42 -12.73 6.07 4.63
CA MET A 42 -12.32 5.20 5.72
C MET A 42 -11.32 4.13 5.25
N THR A 43 -10.06 4.28 5.64
CA THR A 43 -9.02 3.27 5.42
C THR A 43 -8.90 2.33 6.61
N LEU A 44 -9.13 1.04 6.39
CA LEU A 44 -9.04 0.02 7.45
C LEU A 44 -7.59 -0.34 7.78
N GLN A 45 -6.79 -0.59 6.74
CA GLN A 45 -5.37 -0.92 6.85
C GLN A 45 -4.70 -0.73 5.49
N GLY A 46 -3.41 -0.39 5.50
CA GLY A 46 -2.57 -0.28 4.31
C GLY A 46 -2.06 1.13 4.10
N ILE A 47 -1.49 1.35 2.92
CA ILE A 47 -0.93 2.63 2.52
C ILE A 47 -1.77 3.18 1.37
N GLU A 48 -2.41 4.32 1.60
CA GLU A 48 -3.33 4.97 0.63
C GLU A 48 -2.72 5.22 -0.74
N SER A 49 -1.43 5.54 -0.79
CA SER A 49 -0.74 5.80 -2.05
C SER A 49 -0.38 4.53 -2.84
N ILE A 50 -0.66 3.35 -2.30
CA ILE A 50 -0.49 2.05 -2.97
C ILE A 50 -1.86 1.49 -3.30
N SER A 51 -2.16 1.41 -4.59
CA SER A 51 -3.48 1.02 -5.09
C SER A 51 -3.67 -0.49 -5.14
N LYS A 52 -2.63 -1.25 -5.52
CA LYS A 52 -2.68 -2.70 -5.71
C LYS A 52 -1.35 -3.34 -5.35
N VAL A 53 -1.41 -4.58 -4.89
CA VAL A 53 -0.25 -5.41 -4.61
C VAL A 53 -0.42 -6.77 -5.30
N TYR A 54 0.60 -7.15 -6.07
CA TYR A 54 0.68 -8.44 -6.75
C TYR A 54 1.72 -9.30 -6.05
N MET A 55 1.35 -10.55 -5.80
CA MET A 55 2.24 -11.53 -5.19
C MET A 55 2.65 -12.55 -6.24
N HIS A 56 3.96 -12.77 -6.40
CA HIS A 56 4.46 -13.80 -7.31
C HIS A 56 5.69 -14.51 -6.75
N LEU A 57 5.80 -15.79 -7.05
CA LEU A 57 6.97 -16.60 -6.75
C LEU A 57 7.83 -16.67 -8.03
N PRO A 58 9.06 -16.14 -8.05
CA PRO A 58 9.87 -16.08 -9.26
C PRO A 58 10.31 -17.48 -9.72
N SER A 59 9.95 -17.82 -10.96
CA SER A 59 10.34 -19.08 -11.61
C SER A 59 11.76 -19.02 -12.19
N THR A 60 12.18 -17.85 -12.68
CA THR A 60 13.49 -17.62 -13.31
C THR A 60 14.60 -17.46 -12.27
N GLU A 61 15.78 -18.00 -12.55
CA GLU A 61 16.91 -18.01 -11.61
C GLU A 61 17.43 -16.61 -11.27
N ASN A 62 17.34 -15.67 -12.21
CA ASN A 62 17.82 -14.29 -12.04
C ASN A 62 17.05 -13.50 -10.98
N LYS A 63 15.81 -13.89 -10.67
CA LYS A 63 14.99 -13.26 -9.63
C LYS A 63 15.01 -14.02 -8.29
N LYS A 64 15.69 -15.17 -8.22
CA LYS A 64 15.83 -15.95 -6.99
C LYS A 64 16.97 -15.40 -6.14
N ARG A 65 16.83 -15.47 -4.82
CA ARG A 65 17.93 -15.11 -3.92
C ARG A 65 19.05 -16.12 -4.06
N ILE A 66 20.25 -15.64 -4.33
CA ILE A 66 21.46 -16.46 -4.35
C ILE A 66 22.03 -16.49 -2.93
N VAL A 67 22.24 -17.70 -2.41
CA VAL A 67 22.84 -17.94 -1.10
C VAL A 67 24.02 -18.88 -1.27
N ILE A 68 25.12 -18.58 -0.59
CA ILE A 68 26.30 -19.44 -0.54
C ILE A 68 26.06 -20.49 0.55
N THR A 69 26.12 -21.75 0.17
CA THR A 69 25.98 -22.90 1.08
C THR A 69 27.25 -23.09 1.91
N GLU A 70 27.16 -23.87 2.98
CA GLU A 70 28.32 -24.19 3.84
C GLU A 70 29.45 -24.92 3.07
N THR A 71 29.11 -25.57 1.96
CA THR A 71 30.05 -26.22 1.04
C THR A 71 30.67 -25.25 0.01
N GLY A 72 30.26 -23.98 0.01
CA GLY A 72 30.73 -22.94 -0.90
C GLY A 72 29.98 -22.85 -2.24
N GLU A 73 28.94 -23.66 -2.44
CA GLU A 73 28.16 -23.66 -3.69
C GLU A 73 27.09 -22.55 -3.69
N PHE A 74 26.82 -21.99 -4.87
CA PHE A 74 25.71 -21.04 -5.07
C PHE A 74 24.37 -21.78 -5.18
N LYS A 75 23.44 -21.45 -4.30
CA LYS A 75 22.07 -21.98 -4.32
C LYS A 75 21.07 -20.87 -4.59
N HIS A 76 20.17 -21.10 -5.55
CA HIS A 76 19.06 -20.20 -5.85
C HIS A 76 17.83 -20.60 -5.03
N ILE A 77 17.35 -19.69 -4.19
CA ILE A 77 16.16 -19.87 -3.34
C ILE A 77 15.06 -18.95 -3.86
N ALA A 78 13.90 -19.52 -4.18
CA ALA A 78 12.72 -18.73 -4.53
C ALA A 78 12.09 -18.14 -3.26
N GLU A 79 11.84 -16.84 -3.27
CA GLU A 79 11.19 -16.10 -2.18
C GLU A 79 9.94 -15.42 -2.73
N TRP A 80 8.91 -15.27 -1.91
CA TRP A 80 7.71 -14.55 -2.31
C TRP A 80 8.03 -13.07 -2.49
N LEU A 81 7.74 -12.56 -3.69
CA LEU A 81 7.94 -11.16 -4.04
C LEU A 81 6.57 -10.46 -4.12
N LEU A 82 6.55 -9.24 -3.60
CA LEU A 82 5.41 -8.33 -3.67
C LEU A 82 5.77 -7.19 -4.62
N GLU A 83 4.95 -6.99 -5.65
CA GLU A 83 5.03 -5.85 -6.57
C GLU A 83 3.84 -4.93 -6.32
N THR A 84 4.10 -3.65 -6.06
CA THR A 84 3.08 -2.66 -5.70
C THR A 84 2.85 -1.66 -6.83
N ASP A 85 1.61 -1.23 -7.02
CA ASP A 85 1.24 -0.13 -7.91
C ASP A 85 0.96 1.13 -7.09
N GLY A 86 1.99 1.97 -6.96
CA GLY A 86 1.96 3.20 -6.18
C GLY A 86 3.34 3.60 -5.63
N THR A 87 3.42 4.76 -5.00
CA THR A 87 4.67 5.32 -4.46
C THR A 87 4.52 5.60 -2.95
N SER A 88 5.30 4.89 -2.14
CA SER A 88 5.43 5.12 -0.69
C SER A 88 6.63 4.40 -0.07
N LEU A 89 7.78 4.43 -0.75
CA LEU A 89 8.98 3.67 -0.40
C LEU A 89 9.39 3.88 1.06
N MET A 90 9.32 5.10 1.58
CA MET A 90 9.65 5.38 2.99
C MET A 90 8.75 4.61 3.98
N LYS A 91 7.43 4.56 3.72
CA LYS A 91 6.49 3.80 4.57
C LYS A 91 6.70 2.30 4.41
N VAL A 92 6.88 1.83 3.17
CA VAL A 92 7.12 0.42 2.87
C VAL A 92 8.39 -0.11 3.55
N LEU A 93 9.48 0.65 3.51
CA LEU A 93 10.74 0.28 4.17
C LEU A 93 10.64 0.31 5.71
N SER A 94 9.64 0.99 6.26
CA SER A 94 9.39 1.05 7.70
C SER A 94 8.52 -0.09 8.21
N GLU A 95 7.93 -0.88 7.31
CA GLU A 95 7.09 -2.02 7.70
C GLU A 95 7.91 -3.21 8.17
N ARG A 96 7.32 -3.97 9.10
CA ARG A 96 7.94 -5.19 9.63
C ARG A 96 7.97 -6.26 8.53
N ASP A 97 8.99 -7.11 8.59
CA ASP A 97 9.20 -8.23 7.66
C ASP A 97 9.46 -7.84 6.19
N VAL A 98 9.55 -6.54 5.89
CA VAL A 98 10.07 -6.03 4.61
C VAL A 98 11.60 -5.98 4.67
N ASP A 99 12.27 -6.43 3.61
CA ASP A 99 13.73 -6.37 3.50
C ASP A 99 14.17 -5.00 2.95
N PRO A 100 14.77 -4.11 3.78
CA PRO A 100 15.10 -2.76 3.35
C PRO A 100 16.33 -2.69 2.43
N ILE A 101 17.08 -3.78 2.29
CA ILE A 101 18.31 -3.82 1.47
C ILE A 101 17.97 -4.11 0.01
N ARG A 102 16.97 -4.96 -0.24
CA ARG A 102 16.62 -5.45 -1.58
C ARG A 102 15.35 -4.85 -2.15
N THR A 103 14.54 -4.20 -1.33
CA THR A 103 13.37 -3.45 -1.79
C THR A 103 13.80 -2.24 -2.60
N PHE A 104 13.20 -2.02 -3.77
CA PHE A 104 13.50 -0.90 -4.65
C PHE A 104 12.22 -0.34 -5.27
N SER A 105 12.28 0.90 -5.72
CA SER A 105 11.23 1.56 -6.50
C SER A 105 11.75 1.88 -7.90
N ASN A 106 10.85 1.99 -8.86
CA ASN A 106 11.16 2.47 -10.21
C ASN A 106 10.93 3.99 -10.36
N ASP A 107 10.39 4.68 -9.35
CA ASP A 107 10.25 6.13 -9.35
C ASP A 107 11.54 6.83 -8.87
N ILE A 108 12.17 7.56 -9.79
CA ILE A 108 13.43 8.28 -9.55
C ILE A 108 13.25 9.42 -8.54
N CYS A 109 12.12 10.14 -8.57
CA CYS A 109 11.86 11.26 -7.67
C CYS A 109 11.67 10.78 -6.23
N GLU A 110 11.00 9.64 -6.07
CA GLU A 110 10.85 8.98 -4.78
C GLU A 110 12.19 8.51 -4.22
N ILE A 111 13.01 7.83 -5.03
CA ILE A 111 14.34 7.36 -4.62
C ILE A 111 15.24 8.54 -4.23
N PHE A 112 15.20 9.64 -4.98
CA PHE A 112 15.94 10.85 -4.63
C PHE A 112 15.54 11.38 -3.25
N SER A 113 14.23 11.42 -2.98
CA SER A 113 13.68 11.97 -1.74
C SER A 113 13.96 11.08 -0.52
N VAL A 114 14.00 9.76 -0.70
CA VAL A 114 14.15 8.78 0.39
C VAL A 114 15.62 8.36 0.59
N LEU A 115 16.36 8.09 -0.48
CA LEU A 115 17.70 7.50 -0.45
C LEU A 115 18.82 8.45 -0.97
N GLY A 116 18.47 9.51 -1.71
CA GLY A 116 19.41 10.52 -2.20
C GLY A 116 19.99 10.23 -3.59
N ILE A 117 20.86 11.15 -4.06
CA ILE A 117 21.35 11.17 -5.45
C ILE A 117 22.21 9.96 -5.86
N GLU A 118 22.96 9.38 -4.92
CA GLU A 118 23.79 8.19 -5.22
C GLU A 118 22.93 6.96 -5.52
N ALA A 119 21.81 6.81 -4.82
CA ALA A 119 20.84 5.76 -5.09
C ALA A 119 20.17 5.96 -6.45
N VAL A 120 19.84 7.20 -6.80
CA VAL A 120 19.29 7.56 -8.13
C VAL A 120 20.25 7.15 -9.25
N ARG A 121 21.55 7.46 -9.12
CA ARG A 121 22.56 7.10 -10.12
C ARG A 121 22.56 5.59 -10.39
N LYS A 122 22.49 4.77 -9.34
CA LYS A 122 22.42 3.31 -9.45
C LYS A 122 21.08 2.79 -9.95
N CYS A 123 19.98 3.43 -9.57
CA CYS A 123 18.66 3.07 -10.08
C CYS A 123 18.57 3.27 -11.60
N ILE A 124 19.01 4.43 -12.10
CA ILE A 124 18.97 4.73 -13.54
C ILE A 124 19.84 3.74 -14.33
N GLU A 125 21.04 3.43 -13.83
CA GLU A 125 21.91 2.41 -14.43
C GLU A 125 21.21 1.05 -14.53
N LYS A 126 20.50 0.64 -13.47
CA LYS A 126 19.75 -0.63 -13.43
C LYS A 126 18.56 -0.63 -14.38
N GLU A 127 17.78 0.45 -14.42
CA GLU A 127 16.60 0.58 -15.30
C GLU A 127 17.00 0.55 -16.78
N ILE A 128 18.05 1.31 -17.17
CA ILE A 128 18.55 1.30 -18.55
C ILE A 128 19.01 -0.11 -18.95
N ASN A 129 19.79 -0.78 -18.09
CA ASN A 129 20.23 -2.15 -18.36
C ASN A 129 19.05 -3.13 -18.48
N THR A 130 18.01 -2.96 -17.67
CA THR A 130 16.80 -3.80 -17.72
C THR A 130 16.08 -3.64 -19.06
N VAL A 131 15.97 -2.41 -19.57
CA VAL A 131 15.37 -2.14 -20.88
C VAL A 131 16.24 -2.72 -22.01
N LEU A 132 17.56 -2.53 -21.97
CA LEU A 132 18.46 -3.07 -23.00
C LEU A 132 18.41 -4.61 -23.06
N GLN A 133 18.49 -5.26 -21.90
CA GLN A 133 18.39 -6.72 -21.79
C GLN A 133 17.05 -7.25 -22.30
N PHE A 134 15.96 -6.53 -22.09
CA PHE A 134 14.65 -6.89 -22.62
C PHE A 134 14.64 -6.91 -24.17
N TYR A 135 15.37 -6.00 -24.81
CA TYR A 135 15.56 -5.99 -26.27
C TYR A 135 16.70 -6.90 -26.76
N GLY A 136 17.39 -7.61 -25.85
CA GLY A 136 18.52 -8.47 -26.19
C GLY A 136 19.78 -7.72 -26.62
N LEU A 137 19.91 -6.45 -26.21
CA LEU A 137 21.08 -5.59 -26.44
C LEU A 137 22.06 -5.65 -25.26
#